data_AF-A0A9E1RBD9-F1
#
_entry.id   AF-A0A9E1RBD9-F1
#
_cell.length_a   1.000
_cell.length_b   1.000
_cell.length_c   1.000
_cell.angle_alpha   90.00
_cell.angle_beta   90.00
_cell.angle_gamma   90.00
#
_symmetry.space_group_name_H-M   'P 1'
#
loop_
_entity.id
_entity.type
_entity.pdbx_description
1 polymer ?
#
loop_
_entity_poly.entity_id
_entity_poly.type
_entity_poly.pdbx_seq_one_letter_code
_entity_poly.pdbx_strand_id
1 'polypeptide(L)'
;MFGVKKGWKNWYALAVVLMALGLCVPAGALTTDHSHGSHNSGNVAVDKPAWLEKLENQVDHEELMGGMEGRQDKMDQTFMKVMDQLKSKLKEHASPASAGGGFHDSWAGHQLGQSYLLGPTEAASKVYKGAHCPSNAPVKLYEVSAINVEIALNQWGDYYPGYMYVLDNRIDDVRAEEEKNAAAREDALDPGAVSNGLQGDAIQPFVIRANQGDCLRIKFTNRLEDEDAGFQVNGSAMIISSTGQPDTAATPGAIVAAEETQEYEWYIPIDEQEGGHMIQNHAGRDPSSLGLIGTMIVEPMGSKYMDPWTGGPLESGWMAMITNDDARDFREFTLMYHEVGDESFRPLNRHGEMIPQRDPQTDAYRPSARAMNFRSEPFGINNLAQQEKKFHFEDESLAYSSYTFGDAPTTIPRSYLGDPAKFRLVHGGGEVFHSHHPHGGTIRWTRSPQREVQLKNLTQAAYDGPVKFPVVRTTTDRVDVEVIGPSEVVDLETECGSGLCQRLAGDFLFHCHVAHHYVAGMWGYWRVY
;
A
#
# COMPACT_ATOMS: atom_id res chain seq x y z
N MET A 1 6.90 -63.35 -27.50
CA MET A 1 6.86 -63.40 -28.98
C MET A 1 5.98 -62.24 -29.43
N PHE A 2 6.59 -61.31 -30.18
CA PHE A 2 6.06 -60.21 -31.03
C PHE A 2 4.52 -60.08 -31.18
N GLY A 3 3.88 -58.91 -31.26
CA GLY A 3 4.30 -57.52 -31.41
C GLY A 3 3.15 -56.68 -32.03
N VAL A 4 2.86 -55.53 -31.41
CA VAL A 4 2.45 -54.20 -31.92
C VAL A 4 1.42 -54.05 -33.08
N LYS A 5 0.36 -53.25 -32.82
CA LYS A 5 -0.01 -51.98 -33.51
C LYS A 5 -1.10 -51.24 -32.69
N LYS A 6 -0.79 -50.16 -31.96
CA LYS A 6 -0.64 -48.72 -32.33
C LYS A 6 -2.00 -47.98 -32.40
N GLY A 7 -2.25 -47.08 -31.43
CA GLY A 7 -3.22 -46.00 -31.60
C GLY A 7 -4.01 -45.56 -30.35
N TRP A 8 -3.36 -45.03 -29.31
CA TRP A 8 -4.08 -44.17 -28.33
C TRP A 8 -3.14 -43.25 -27.54
N LYS A 9 -2.51 -42.32 -28.23
CA LYS A 9 -1.86 -41.13 -27.65
C LYS A 9 -2.03 -40.04 -28.70
N ASN A 10 -2.99 -39.14 -28.52
CA ASN A 10 -3.02 -37.83 -29.21
C ASN A 10 -4.19 -36.91 -28.81
N TRP A 11 -5.10 -37.30 -27.92
CA TRP A 11 -6.18 -36.37 -27.50
C TRP A 11 -5.69 -35.27 -26.53
N TYR A 12 -4.69 -35.57 -25.69
CA TYR A 12 -4.10 -34.56 -24.81
C TYR A 12 -3.19 -33.55 -25.55
N ALA A 13 -2.53 -33.96 -26.64
CA ALA A 13 -1.73 -33.06 -27.46
C ALA A 13 -2.61 -32.12 -28.33
N LEU A 14 -3.79 -32.56 -28.78
CA LEU A 14 -4.69 -31.72 -29.56
C LEU A 14 -5.38 -30.65 -28.70
N ALA A 15 -5.71 -30.97 -27.44
CA ALA A 15 -6.29 -30.01 -26.50
C ALA A 15 -5.29 -28.93 -26.07
N VAL A 16 -4.01 -29.30 -25.89
CA VAL A 16 -2.93 -28.35 -25.56
C VAL A 16 -2.56 -27.48 -26.76
N VAL A 17 -2.60 -28.00 -27.99
CA VAL A 17 -2.34 -27.20 -29.20
C VAL A 17 -3.49 -26.25 -29.55
N LEU A 18 -4.75 -26.61 -29.27
CA LEU A 18 -5.90 -25.71 -29.46
C LEU A 18 -5.97 -24.61 -28.37
N MET A 19 -5.50 -24.86 -27.15
CA MET A 19 -5.32 -23.79 -26.14
C MET A 19 -4.11 -22.89 -26.44
N ALA A 20 -3.01 -23.44 -26.96
CA ALA A 20 -1.82 -22.66 -27.28
C ALA A 20 -1.97 -21.79 -28.55
N LEU A 21 -2.83 -22.16 -29.50
CA LEU A 21 -3.14 -21.34 -30.68
C LEU A 21 -4.19 -20.26 -30.42
N GLY A 22 -4.92 -20.32 -29.29
CA GLY A 22 -5.86 -19.28 -28.86
C GLY A 22 -5.21 -18.09 -28.14
N LEU A 23 -3.93 -18.21 -27.75
CA LEU A 23 -3.21 -17.21 -26.94
C LEU A 23 -2.16 -16.41 -27.72
N CYS A 24 -2.08 -16.58 -29.06
CA CYS A 24 -1.19 -15.82 -29.94
C CYS A 24 -1.95 -15.03 -31.01
N VAL A 25 -3.11 -14.48 -30.68
CA VAL A 25 -3.73 -13.42 -31.47
C VAL A 25 -3.40 -12.10 -30.75
N PRO A 26 -2.76 -11.11 -31.39
CA PRO A 26 -2.62 -9.80 -30.78
C PRO A 26 -4.01 -9.30 -30.39
N ALA A 27 -4.14 -8.68 -29.21
CA ALA A 27 -5.37 -8.08 -28.68
C ALA A 27 -5.86 -6.85 -29.50
N GLY A 28 -5.70 -6.88 -30.82
CA GLY A 28 -6.45 -6.07 -31.78
C GLY A 28 -7.76 -6.72 -32.23
N ALA A 29 -8.13 -7.90 -31.72
CA ALA A 29 -9.29 -8.67 -32.16
C ALA A 29 -10.38 -8.83 -31.08
N LEU A 30 -10.61 -7.80 -30.26
CA LEU A 30 -11.89 -7.56 -29.58
C LEU A 30 -12.19 -6.07 -29.66
N THR A 31 -12.21 -5.53 -30.88
CA THR A 31 -13.10 -4.39 -31.15
C THR A 31 -14.46 -5.00 -31.42
N THR A 32 -15.43 -4.78 -30.55
CA THR A 32 -16.81 -4.70 -31.04
C THR A 32 -16.82 -3.53 -32.00
N ASP A 33 -16.65 -3.86 -33.27
CA ASP A 33 -16.64 -2.90 -34.36
C ASP A 33 -18.06 -2.32 -34.43
N HIS A 34 -18.29 -1.19 -33.78
CA HIS A 34 -19.49 -0.37 -33.99
C HIS A 34 -19.32 0.45 -35.27
N SER A 35 -18.80 -0.15 -36.35
CA SER A 35 -18.76 0.49 -37.65
C SER A 35 -20.15 0.38 -38.26
N HIS A 36 -20.98 1.42 -38.03
CA HIS A 36 -22.13 1.68 -38.88
C HIS A 36 -21.62 2.26 -40.20
N GLY A 37 -21.01 1.38 -41.00
CA GLY A 37 -20.53 1.64 -42.34
C GLY A 37 -21.27 0.73 -43.30
N SER A 38 -22.17 1.32 -44.08
CA SER A 38 -22.83 0.68 -45.22
C SER A 38 -21.80 0.23 -46.27
N HIS A 39 -21.17 -0.92 -46.10
CA HIS A 39 -20.48 -1.62 -47.18
C HIS A 39 -20.50 -3.13 -46.96
N ASN A 40 -21.18 -3.81 -47.87
CA ASN A 40 -21.31 -5.26 -47.98
C ASN A 40 -19.95 -5.88 -48.36
N SER A 41 -19.09 -6.18 -47.38
CA SER A 41 -17.87 -6.98 -47.58
C SER A 41 -18.12 -8.41 -47.08
N GLY A 42 -18.27 -9.34 -48.02
CA GLY A 42 -18.62 -10.73 -47.77
C GLY A 42 -17.59 -11.52 -46.96
N ASN A 43 -17.76 -11.55 -45.64
CA ASN A 43 -17.25 -12.60 -44.76
C ASN A 43 -18.41 -13.16 -43.90
N VAL A 44 -18.54 -14.49 -43.91
CA VAL A 44 -19.60 -15.24 -43.22
C VAL A 44 -19.17 -15.47 -41.76
N ALA A 45 -19.56 -14.58 -40.85
CA ALA A 45 -19.54 -14.85 -39.40
C ALA A 45 -20.52 -13.94 -38.65
N VAL A 46 -21.49 -14.57 -37.98
CA VAL A 46 -22.56 -14.03 -37.13
C VAL A 46 -23.71 -13.33 -37.89
N ASP A 47 -24.80 -14.07 -38.14
CA ASP A 47 -26.08 -13.49 -38.54
C ASP A 47 -26.52 -12.46 -37.49
N LYS A 48 -26.76 -11.22 -37.91
CA LYS A 48 -27.32 -10.18 -37.04
C LYS A 48 -28.65 -10.67 -36.47
N PRO A 49 -28.87 -10.63 -35.15
CA PRO A 49 -30.13 -11.10 -34.58
C PRO A 49 -31.28 -10.18 -35.00
N ALA A 50 -32.40 -10.76 -35.44
CA ALA A 50 -33.53 -10.03 -36.05
C ALA A 50 -34.18 -8.94 -35.17
N TRP A 51 -33.94 -8.96 -33.85
CA TRP A 51 -34.39 -7.89 -32.95
C TRP A 51 -33.56 -6.60 -33.13
N LEU A 52 -32.28 -6.73 -33.49
CA LEU A 52 -31.38 -5.61 -33.69
C LEU A 52 -31.76 -4.82 -34.94
N GLU A 53 -32.09 -5.53 -36.02
CA GLU A 53 -32.59 -4.92 -37.27
C GLU A 53 -33.94 -4.22 -37.04
N LYS A 54 -34.81 -4.77 -36.19
CA LYS A 54 -36.05 -4.08 -35.79
C LYS A 54 -35.80 -2.82 -34.97
N LEU A 55 -34.80 -2.85 -34.09
CA LEU A 55 -34.43 -1.71 -33.26
C LEU A 55 -33.82 -0.59 -34.12
N GLU A 56 -32.89 -0.90 -35.02
CA GLU A 56 -32.29 0.06 -35.97
C GLU A 56 -33.40 0.74 -36.80
N ASN A 57 -34.31 -0.04 -37.39
CA ASN A 57 -35.44 0.51 -38.15
C ASN A 57 -36.39 1.37 -37.30
N GLN A 58 -36.56 1.05 -36.01
CA GLN A 58 -37.38 1.85 -35.11
C GLN A 58 -36.69 3.19 -34.78
N VAL A 59 -35.39 3.17 -34.50
CA VAL A 59 -34.60 4.38 -34.23
C VAL A 59 -34.62 5.30 -35.46
N ASP A 60 -34.40 4.75 -36.65
CA ASP A 60 -34.46 5.52 -37.90
C ASP A 60 -35.85 6.16 -38.12
N HIS A 61 -36.91 5.42 -37.82
CA HIS A 61 -38.28 5.94 -37.89
C HIS A 61 -38.53 7.06 -36.86
N GLU A 62 -38.04 6.91 -35.64
CA GLU A 62 -38.15 7.91 -34.58
C GLU A 62 -37.33 9.18 -34.89
N GLU A 63 -36.14 9.05 -35.48
CA GLU A 63 -35.33 10.19 -35.92
C GLU A 63 -35.99 10.97 -37.07
N LEU A 64 -36.57 10.26 -38.04
CA LEU A 64 -37.34 10.85 -39.14
C LEU A 64 -38.56 11.62 -38.61
N MET A 65 -39.33 11.01 -37.70
CA MET A 65 -40.51 11.65 -37.11
C MET A 65 -40.14 12.83 -36.18
N GLY A 66 -38.95 12.79 -35.58
CA GLY A 66 -38.40 13.85 -34.74
C GLY A 66 -37.67 14.98 -35.50
N GLY A 67 -37.52 14.89 -36.83
CA GLY A 67 -36.77 15.86 -37.63
C GLY A 67 -35.27 15.89 -37.34
N MET A 68 -34.72 14.81 -36.80
CA MET A 68 -33.31 14.66 -36.39
C MET A 68 -32.57 13.66 -37.28
N GLU A 69 -32.95 13.57 -38.56
CA GLU A 69 -32.38 12.63 -39.53
C GLU A 69 -30.83 12.74 -39.59
N GLY A 70 -30.14 11.60 -39.42
CA GLY A 70 -28.68 11.51 -39.44
C GLY A 70 -28.00 11.94 -38.14
N ARG A 71 -28.72 12.03 -37.02
CA ARG A 71 -28.14 12.31 -35.70
C ARG A 71 -27.43 11.09 -35.14
N GLN A 72 -27.98 9.89 -35.31
CA GLN A 72 -27.33 8.65 -34.92
C GLN A 72 -25.99 8.45 -35.65
N ASP A 73 -25.97 8.64 -36.97
CA ASP A 73 -24.73 8.60 -37.76
C ASP A 73 -23.68 9.59 -37.28
N LYS A 74 -24.08 10.82 -36.93
CA LYS A 74 -23.18 11.83 -36.37
C LYS A 74 -22.66 11.42 -34.99
N MET A 75 -23.50 10.82 -34.15
CA MET A 75 -23.11 10.34 -32.83
C MET A 75 -22.12 9.19 -32.97
N ASP A 76 -22.36 8.24 -33.85
CA ASP A 76 -21.48 7.09 -34.09
C ASP A 76 -20.14 7.54 -34.69
N GLN A 77 -20.15 8.47 -35.65
CA GLN A 77 -18.91 9.07 -36.17
C GLN A 77 -18.14 9.86 -35.09
N THR A 78 -18.85 10.52 -34.18
CA THR A 78 -18.23 11.25 -33.07
C THR A 78 -17.63 10.27 -32.06
N PHE A 79 -18.37 9.22 -31.71
CA PHE A 79 -17.91 8.16 -30.82
C PHE A 79 -16.67 7.46 -31.39
N MET A 80 -16.70 7.09 -32.68
CA MET A 80 -15.55 6.49 -33.36
C MET A 80 -14.33 7.41 -33.39
N LYS A 81 -14.51 8.72 -33.65
CA LYS A 81 -13.41 9.70 -33.56
C LYS A 81 -12.84 9.82 -32.15
N VAL A 82 -13.70 9.83 -31.14
CA VAL A 82 -13.28 9.87 -29.73
C VAL A 82 -12.50 8.61 -29.37
N MET A 83 -12.99 7.43 -29.74
CA MET A 83 -12.31 6.15 -29.48
C MET A 83 -10.96 6.06 -30.22
N ASP A 84 -10.87 6.57 -31.45
CA ASP A 84 -9.61 6.58 -32.20
C ASP A 84 -8.60 7.57 -31.59
N GLN A 85 -9.05 8.73 -31.13
CA GLN A 85 -8.23 9.67 -30.35
C GLN A 85 -7.76 9.07 -29.03
N LEU A 86 -8.64 8.38 -28.29
CA LEU A 86 -8.30 7.68 -27.06
C LEU A 86 -7.27 6.58 -27.31
N LYS A 87 -7.43 5.79 -28.37
CA LYS A 87 -6.49 4.73 -28.77
C LYS A 87 -5.13 5.28 -29.20
N SER A 88 -5.11 6.40 -29.92
CA SER A 88 -3.88 7.12 -30.28
C SER A 88 -3.16 7.63 -29.03
N LYS A 89 -3.91 8.24 -28.09
CA LYS A 89 -3.36 8.74 -26.83
C LYS A 89 -2.83 7.63 -25.94
N LEU A 90 -3.51 6.48 -25.88
CA LEU A 90 -3.00 5.29 -25.21
C LEU A 90 -1.68 4.81 -25.78
N LYS A 91 -1.53 4.76 -27.11
CA LYS A 91 -0.25 4.41 -27.73
C LYS A 91 0.86 5.40 -27.43
N GLU A 92 0.55 6.69 -27.36
CA GLU A 92 1.51 7.74 -26.97
C GLU A 92 1.91 7.64 -25.48
N HIS A 93 1.03 7.15 -24.60
CA HIS A 93 1.21 7.22 -23.15
C HIS A 93 1.51 5.88 -22.45
N ALA A 94 1.18 4.73 -23.05
CA ALA A 94 1.44 3.40 -22.48
C ALA A 94 2.89 2.93 -22.69
N SER A 95 3.59 3.45 -23.71
CA SER A 95 4.90 2.94 -24.11
C SER A 95 6.09 3.21 -23.16
N PRO A 96 6.08 4.19 -22.23
CA PRO A 96 7.21 4.35 -21.28
C PRO A 96 6.95 3.85 -19.86
N ALA A 97 5.71 3.53 -19.46
CA ALA A 97 5.36 3.30 -18.05
C ALA A 97 5.45 1.82 -17.60
N SER A 98 5.40 0.87 -18.52
CA SER A 98 5.55 -0.57 -18.24
C SER A 98 5.70 -1.32 -19.56
N ALA A 99 6.91 -1.78 -19.88
CA ALA A 99 7.21 -2.47 -21.15
C ALA A 99 7.39 -3.98 -20.97
N GLY A 100 6.63 -4.62 -20.07
CA GLY A 100 6.66 -6.07 -19.86
C GLY A 100 5.48 -6.58 -19.05
N GLY A 101 5.04 -7.82 -19.32
CA GLY A 101 4.05 -8.54 -18.51
C GLY A 101 2.73 -8.88 -19.22
N GLY A 102 2.21 -10.08 -18.98
CA GLY A 102 0.99 -10.62 -19.60
C GLY A 102 -0.32 -9.91 -19.23
N PHE A 103 -0.27 -8.91 -18.36
CA PHE A 103 -1.41 -8.10 -17.91
C PHE A 103 -1.32 -6.63 -18.33
N HIS A 104 -0.33 -6.23 -19.14
CA HIS A 104 -0.19 -4.86 -19.63
C HIS A 104 -1.48 -4.34 -20.30
N ASP A 105 -2.16 -5.21 -21.05
CA ASP A 105 -3.42 -4.88 -21.73
C ASP A 105 -4.60 -4.65 -20.76
N SER A 106 -4.53 -5.21 -19.54
CA SER A 106 -5.55 -5.01 -18.48
C SER A 106 -5.48 -3.61 -17.87
N TRP A 107 -4.26 -3.11 -17.62
CA TRP A 107 -4.03 -1.73 -17.15
C TRP A 107 -4.57 -0.69 -18.14
N ALA A 108 -4.27 -0.87 -19.43
CA ALA A 108 -4.79 -0.02 -20.50
C ALA A 108 -6.32 -0.05 -20.58
N GLY A 109 -6.92 -1.23 -20.37
CA GLY A 109 -8.37 -1.40 -20.27
C GLY A 109 -9.00 -0.67 -19.08
N HIS A 110 -8.36 -0.69 -17.90
CA HIS A 110 -8.82 0.03 -16.72
C HIS A 110 -8.72 1.55 -16.89
N GLN A 111 -7.67 2.05 -17.53
CA GLN A 111 -7.50 3.47 -17.84
C GLN A 111 -8.58 3.99 -18.80
N LEU A 112 -9.10 3.14 -19.69
CA LEU A 112 -10.24 3.43 -20.59
C LEU A 112 -11.60 3.47 -19.87
N GLY A 113 -11.75 2.74 -18.76
CA GLY A 113 -12.98 2.72 -17.96
C GLY A 113 -13.18 3.99 -17.12
N GLN A 114 -12.09 4.72 -16.85
CA GLN A 114 -12.11 6.00 -16.17
C GLN A 114 -12.22 7.12 -17.22
N SER A 115 -13.18 8.03 -17.09
CA SER A 115 -13.55 9.03 -18.12
C SER A 115 -12.45 10.07 -18.45
N TYR A 116 -11.28 9.98 -17.81
CA TYR A 116 -10.15 10.87 -17.97
C TYR A 116 -8.85 10.07 -18.08
N LEU A 117 -8.16 10.20 -19.22
CA LEU A 117 -6.76 9.77 -19.36
C LEU A 117 -5.87 10.76 -18.60
N LEU A 118 -5.41 10.38 -17.42
CA LEU A 118 -4.32 11.08 -16.73
C LEU A 118 -3.02 10.78 -17.48
N GLY A 119 -2.68 11.64 -18.44
CA GLY A 119 -1.33 11.68 -19.02
C GLY A 119 -0.38 12.45 -18.11
N PRO A 120 0.94 12.20 -18.18
CA PRO A 120 1.92 13.04 -17.50
C PRO A 120 1.71 14.50 -17.97
N THR A 121 1.40 15.39 -17.04
CA THR A 121 1.34 16.82 -17.33
C THR A 121 2.72 17.32 -17.75
N GLU A 122 2.80 18.34 -18.63
CA GLU A 122 4.07 19.05 -18.94
C GLU A 122 4.75 19.67 -17.69
N ALA A 123 4.10 19.63 -16.53
CA ALA A 123 4.80 19.73 -15.26
C ALA A 123 5.71 18.50 -15.10
N ALA A 124 6.87 18.53 -15.75
CA ALA A 124 8.00 17.74 -15.31
C ALA A 124 8.15 17.97 -13.80
N SER A 125 8.17 16.89 -13.02
CA SER A 125 8.60 17.01 -11.64
C SER A 125 9.95 17.74 -11.69
N LYS A 126 10.08 18.83 -10.92
CA LYS A 126 11.38 19.47 -10.77
C LYS A 126 12.22 18.52 -9.94
N VAL A 127 12.92 17.62 -10.61
CA VAL A 127 13.89 16.75 -9.99
C VAL A 127 15.09 17.63 -9.66
N TYR A 128 15.31 17.88 -8.37
CA TYR A 128 16.54 18.51 -7.93
C TYR A 128 17.67 17.54 -8.24
N LYS A 129 18.68 18.01 -8.98
CA LYS A 129 19.87 17.19 -9.23
C LYS A 129 20.58 17.00 -7.90
N GLY A 130 20.46 15.80 -7.33
CA GLY A 130 21.21 15.41 -6.14
C GLY A 130 22.71 15.49 -6.36
N ALA A 131 23.46 15.39 -5.27
CA ALA A 131 24.91 15.42 -5.28
C ALA A 131 25.47 14.15 -4.63
N HIS A 132 26.61 13.69 -5.15
CA HIS A 132 27.39 12.65 -4.48
C HIS A 132 27.71 13.08 -3.05
N CYS A 133 27.75 12.11 -2.14
CA CYS A 133 28.08 12.39 -0.76
C CYS A 133 29.48 13.00 -0.62
N PRO A 134 29.63 14.08 0.18
CA PRO A 134 30.94 14.59 0.54
C PRO A 134 31.77 13.52 1.26
N SER A 135 33.07 13.48 0.99
CA SER A 135 33.99 12.49 1.60
C SER A 135 34.08 12.53 3.14
N ASN A 136 33.63 13.62 3.76
CA ASN A 136 33.64 13.84 5.21
C ASN A 136 32.26 13.66 5.87
N ALA A 137 31.20 13.37 5.10
CA ALA A 137 29.88 13.13 5.66
C ALA A 137 29.85 11.74 6.36
N PRO A 138 29.21 11.61 7.53
CA PRO A 138 28.97 10.31 8.16
C PRO A 138 28.16 9.41 7.22
N VAL A 139 28.57 8.16 7.04
CA VAL A 139 27.90 7.24 6.11
C VAL A 139 26.95 6.33 6.87
N LYS A 140 25.69 6.31 6.45
CA LYS A 140 24.68 5.35 6.87
C LYS A 140 24.40 4.38 5.72
N LEU A 141 24.91 3.17 5.82
CA LEU A 141 24.76 2.13 4.80
C LEU A 141 23.64 1.16 5.19
N TYR A 142 22.76 0.86 4.23
CA TYR A 142 21.79 -0.22 4.31
C TYR A 142 21.91 -1.14 3.10
N GLU A 143 22.01 -2.45 3.36
CA GLU A 143 21.87 -3.49 2.35
C GLU A 143 20.43 -3.99 2.41
N VAL A 144 19.67 -3.74 1.34
CA VAL A 144 18.22 -3.94 1.29
C VAL A 144 17.90 -4.88 0.14
N SER A 145 17.01 -5.83 0.40
CA SER A 145 16.45 -6.71 -0.62
C SER A 145 14.94 -6.50 -0.73
N ALA A 146 14.42 -6.53 -1.96
CA ALA A 146 13.00 -6.80 -2.20
C ALA A 146 12.81 -8.31 -2.33
N ILE A 147 11.88 -8.89 -1.57
CA ILE A 147 11.59 -10.34 -1.58
C ILE A 147 10.09 -10.60 -1.72
N ASN A 148 9.73 -11.71 -2.38
CA ASN A 148 8.40 -12.31 -2.23
C ASN A 148 8.27 -12.84 -0.80
N VAL A 149 7.09 -12.65 -0.19
CA VAL A 149 6.80 -13.13 1.16
C VAL A 149 5.31 -13.47 1.27
N GLU A 150 5.01 -14.56 1.98
CA GLU A 150 3.65 -14.89 2.38
C GLU A 150 3.30 -14.14 3.68
N ILE A 151 2.52 -13.07 3.53
CA ILE A 151 2.20 -12.15 4.62
C ILE A 151 1.00 -12.67 5.39
N ALA A 152 1.22 -13.08 6.65
CA ALA A 152 0.16 -13.39 7.59
C ALA A 152 -0.50 -12.10 8.13
N LEU A 153 -1.83 -12.02 8.06
CA LEU A 153 -2.61 -10.83 8.39
C LEU A 153 -3.05 -10.80 9.86
N ASN A 154 -3.43 -11.95 10.41
CA ASN A 154 -3.96 -12.07 11.77
C ASN A 154 -3.72 -13.47 12.39
N GLN A 155 -4.02 -13.57 13.68
CA GLN A 155 -3.90 -14.79 14.48
C GLN A 155 -4.85 -15.93 14.05
N TRP A 156 -5.78 -15.66 13.13
CA TRP A 156 -6.75 -16.64 12.63
C TRP A 156 -6.21 -17.44 11.44
N GLY A 157 -5.06 -17.02 10.91
CA GLY A 157 -4.37 -17.65 9.79
C GLY A 157 -4.77 -17.08 8.43
N ASP A 158 -5.39 -15.90 8.38
CA ASP A 158 -5.60 -15.18 7.12
C ASP A 158 -4.25 -14.69 6.58
N TYR A 159 -4.04 -14.76 5.27
CA TYR A 159 -2.76 -14.42 4.66
C TYR A 159 -2.90 -14.07 3.18
N TYR A 160 -1.82 -13.56 2.58
CA TYR A 160 -1.73 -13.38 1.13
C TYR A 160 -0.28 -13.48 0.65
N PRO A 161 -0.03 -13.95 -0.59
CA PRO A 161 1.27 -13.80 -1.23
C PRO A 161 1.48 -12.33 -1.58
N GLY A 162 2.60 -11.76 -1.13
CA GLY A 162 2.95 -10.37 -1.33
C GLY A 162 4.45 -10.14 -1.43
N TYR A 163 4.84 -8.90 -1.16
CA TYR A 163 6.20 -8.43 -1.32
C TYR A 163 6.62 -7.62 -0.10
N MET A 164 7.92 -7.56 0.18
CA MET A 164 8.45 -6.81 1.30
C MET A 164 9.88 -6.34 1.04
N TYR A 165 10.20 -5.12 1.48
CA TYR A 165 11.59 -4.69 1.64
C TYR A 165 12.14 -5.23 2.96
N VAL A 166 13.35 -5.75 2.95
CA VAL A 166 13.98 -6.33 4.13
C VAL A 166 15.48 -6.02 4.12
N LEU A 167 16.09 -5.91 5.30
CA LEU A 167 17.55 -5.88 5.38
C LEU A 167 18.12 -7.25 5.03
N ASP A 168 19.21 -7.30 4.26
CA ASP A 168 19.82 -8.56 3.80
C ASP A 168 20.13 -9.52 4.96
N ASN A 169 20.56 -8.98 6.10
CA ASN A 169 20.88 -9.74 7.32
C ASN A 169 19.65 -10.27 8.07
N ARG A 170 18.42 -9.91 7.68
CA ARG A 170 17.15 -10.33 8.31
C ARG A 170 16.31 -11.26 7.43
N ILE A 171 16.77 -11.61 6.22
CA ILE A 171 16.03 -12.51 5.31
C ILE A 171 15.73 -13.86 5.96
N ASP A 172 16.70 -14.45 6.67
CA ASP A 172 16.53 -15.76 7.31
C ASP A 172 15.44 -15.73 8.40
N ASP A 173 15.31 -14.63 9.14
CA ASP A 173 14.25 -14.46 10.15
C ASP A 173 12.87 -14.43 9.49
N VAL A 174 12.74 -13.78 8.33
CA VAL A 174 11.49 -13.73 7.56
C VAL A 174 11.11 -15.11 7.05
N ARG A 175 12.07 -15.87 6.51
CA ARG A 175 11.80 -17.25 6.03
C ARG A 175 11.40 -18.19 7.18
N ALA A 176 12.04 -18.06 8.34
CA ALA A 176 11.67 -18.82 9.53
C ALA A 176 10.25 -18.46 10.02
N GLU A 177 9.87 -17.18 9.93
CA GLU A 177 8.52 -16.72 10.24
C GLU A 177 7.47 -17.27 9.28
N GLU A 178 7.73 -17.30 7.97
CA GLU A 178 6.85 -17.92 6.97
C GLU A 178 6.63 -19.41 7.24
N GLU A 179 7.70 -20.16 7.51
CA GLU A 179 7.61 -21.59 7.83
C GLU A 179 6.74 -21.82 9.07
N LYS A 180 6.94 -21.01 10.12
CA LYS A 180 6.14 -21.07 11.35
C LYS A 180 4.67 -20.74 11.08
N ASN A 181 4.39 -19.69 10.31
CA ASN A 181 3.02 -19.29 9.97
C ASN A 181 2.32 -20.36 9.12
N ALA A 182 3.03 -20.95 8.16
CA ALA A 182 2.52 -22.03 7.33
C ALA A 182 2.16 -23.28 8.16
N ALA A 183 3.03 -23.67 9.10
CA ALA A 183 2.75 -24.79 10.00
C ALA A 183 1.56 -24.50 10.93
N ALA A 184 1.44 -23.27 11.44
CA ALA A 184 0.36 -22.87 12.35
C ALA A 184 -1.04 -22.94 11.70
N ARG A 185 -1.15 -22.84 10.37
CA ARG A 185 -2.44 -22.98 9.66
C ARG A 185 -3.08 -24.38 9.82
N GLU A 186 -2.33 -25.39 10.22
CA GLU A 186 -2.87 -26.73 10.50
C GLU A 186 -3.55 -26.84 11.89
N ASP A 187 -3.22 -25.97 12.85
CA ASP A 187 -3.80 -25.97 14.21
C ASP A 187 -4.67 -24.72 14.45
N ALA A 188 -5.96 -24.92 14.73
CA ALA A 188 -6.92 -23.84 14.94
C ALA A 188 -6.57 -22.91 16.13
N LEU A 189 -5.70 -23.35 17.04
CA LEU A 189 -5.31 -22.60 18.23
C LEU A 189 -3.88 -22.07 18.19
N ASP A 190 -3.14 -22.31 17.11
CA ASP A 190 -1.79 -21.78 16.92
C ASP A 190 -1.85 -20.46 16.12
N PRO A 191 -1.50 -19.30 16.71
CA PRO A 191 -1.45 -18.03 16.01
C PRO A 191 -0.20 -17.89 15.11
N GLY A 192 0.71 -18.87 15.13
CA GLY A 192 1.97 -18.83 14.42
C GLY A 192 2.93 -17.80 15.00
N ALA A 193 3.54 -17.00 14.14
CA ALA A 193 4.41 -15.89 14.51
C ALA A 193 3.68 -14.55 14.64
N VAL A 194 2.39 -14.48 14.28
CA VAL A 194 1.61 -13.24 14.37
C VAL A 194 1.49 -12.82 15.82
N SER A 195 2.17 -11.74 16.20
CA SER A 195 2.07 -11.21 17.56
C SER A 195 0.99 -10.14 17.67
N ASN A 196 0.47 -9.98 18.89
CA ASN A 196 -0.53 -8.96 19.17
C ASN A 196 0.13 -7.58 19.23
N GLY A 197 -0.35 -6.57 18.50
CA GLY A 197 0.27 -5.26 18.52
C GLY A 197 1.53 -5.13 17.67
N LEU A 198 1.77 -6.07 16.74
CA LEU A 198 2.97 -6.27 15.90
C LEU A 198 4.31 -6.13 16.63
N GLN A 199 4.45 -6.84 17.75
CA GLN A 199 5.59 -6.83 18.67
C GLN A 199 6.86 -7.51 18.11
N GLY A 200 7.49 -6.90 17.10
CA GLY A 200 8.84 -7.30 16.66
C GLY A 200 8.89 -8.46 15.66
N ASP A 201 7.76 -8.82 15.07
CA ASP A 201 7.61 -9.80 13.98
C ASP A 201 8.61 -9.51 12.84
N ALA A 202 9.19 -10.53 12.24
CA ALA A 202 10.08 -10.35 11.10
C ALA A 202 9.32 -9.85 9.86
N ILE A 203 8.06 -10.30 9.67
CA ILE A 203 7.18 -9.78 8.61
C ILE A 203 6.48 -8.52 9.13
N GLN A 204 7.15 -7.40 8.94
CA GLN A 204 6.66 -6.05 9.27
C GLN A 204 7.15 -5.06 8.20
N PRO A 205 6.53 -3.88 8.05
CA PRO A 205 6.99 -2.90 7.07
C PRO A 205 8.40 -2.40 7.35
N PHE A 206 9.11 -2.09 6.27
CA PHE A 206 10.49 -1.62 6.31
C PHE A 206 10.57 -0.16 6.75
N VAL A 207 11.26 0.12 7.86
CA VAL A 207 11.40 1.49 8.38
C VAL A 207 12.83 1.75 8.81
N ILE A 208 13.56 2.54 8.04
CA ILE A 208 14.96 2.91 8.29
C ILE A 208 15.10 4.41 8.60
N ARG A 209 16.23 4.79 9.20
CA ARG A 209 16.50 6.16 9.68
C ARG A 209 17.90 6.61 9.33
N ALA A 210 18.04 7.87 8.95
CA ALA A 210 19.32 8.58 8.91
C ALA A 210 19.12 10.01 9.39
N ASN A 211 20.22 10.65 9.78
CA ASN A 211 20.15 11.99 10.33
C ASN A 211 20.40 13.05 9.25
N GLN A 212 19.92 14.27 9.50
CA GLN A 212 20.38 15.46 8.81
C GLN A 212 21.92 15.52 8.78
N GLY A 213 22.50 15.70 7.59
CA GLY A 213 23.94 15.71 7.36
C GLY A 213 24.58 14.34 7.09
N ASP A 214 23.84 13.24 7.25
CA ASP A 214 24.33 11.91 6.89
C ASP A 214 24.35 11.71 5.36
N CYS A 215 25.28 10.89 4.91
CA CYS A 215 25.26 10.25 3.61
C CYS A 215 24.52 8.91 3.72
N LEU A 216 23.27 8.86 3.29
CA LEU A 216 22.54 7.61 3.14
C LEU A 216 23.07 6.88 1.91
N ARG A 217 23.46 5.61 2.07
CA ARG A 217 23.81 4.70 0.97
C ARG A 217 22.95 3.47 1.05
N ILE A 218 22.31 3.13 -0.07
CA ILE A 218 21.46 1.97 -0.20
C ILE A 218 22.07 1.06 -1.25
N LYS A 219 22.38 -0.17 -0.88
CA LYS A 219 22.64 -1.24 -1.84
C LYS A 219 21.37 -2.07 -1.94
N PHE A 220 20.64 -1.89 -3.02
CA PHE A 220 19.36 -2.53 -3.26
C PHE A 220 19.54 -3.75 -4.17
N THR A 221 19.11 -4.92 -3.70
CA THR A 221 19.09 -6.17 -4.47
C THR A 221 17.64 -6.54 -4.77
N ASN A 222 17.26 -6.63 -6.05
CA ASN A 222 15.95 -7.14 -6.40
C ASN A 222 15.99 -8.68 -6.39
N ARG A 223 15.30 -9.32 -5.44
CA ARG A 223 15.16 -10.78 -5.36
C ARG A 223 13.72 -11.22 -5.61
N LEU A 224 12.92 -10.39 -6.28
CA LEU A 224 11.57 -10.75 -6.67
C LEU A 224 11.60 -11.75 -7.83
N GLU A 225 10.68 -12.71 -7.79
CA GLU A 225 10.44 -13.65 -8.88
C GLU A 225 9.72 -12.95 -10.03
N ASP A 226 10.36 -12.87 -11.21
CA ASP A 226 9.81 -12.35 -12.47
C ASP A 226 9.22 -10.93 -12.43
N GLU A 227 9.59 -10.12 -11.43
CA GLU A 227 9.13 -8.74 -11.26
C GLU A 227 10.31 -7.78 -11.12
N ASP A 228 10.24 -6.66 -11.82
CA ASP A 228 11.17 -5.55 -11.61
C ASP A 228 10.81 -4.82 -10.31
N ALA A 229 11.80 -4.17 -9.68
CA ALA A 229 11.59 -3.40 -8.46
C ALA A 229 12.47 -2.15 -8.44
N GLY A 230 11.96 -1.07 -7.86
CA GLY A 230 12.70 0.16 -7.57
C GLY A 230 12.86 0.36 -6.07
N PHE A 231 13.74 1.29 -5.70
CA PHE A 231 13.87 1.78 -4.34
C PHE A 231 14.07 3.29 -4.40
N GLN A 232 12.97 4.05 -4.39
CA GLN A 232 13.02 5.51 -4.44
C GLN A 232 12.52 6.12 -3.13
N VAL A 233 13.31 6.98 -2.51
CA VAL A 233 12.85 7.77 -1.34
C VAL A 233 12.13 9.02 -1.84
N ASN A 234 10.82 9.10 -1.64
CA ASN A 234 10.01 10.23 -2.11
C ASN A 234 10.42 11.55 -1.45
N GLY A 235 10.44 12.63 -2.23
CA GLY A 235 10.87 13.95 -1.76
C GLY A 235 12.38 14.08 -1.52
N SER A 236 13.17 13.03 -1.73
CA SER A 236 14.62 13.10 -1.63
C SER A 236 15.28 13.57 -2.93
N ALA A 237 16.54 14.00 -2.80
CA ALA A 237 17.45 14.22 -3.94
C ALA A 237 18.38 13.01 -4.15
N MET A 238 17.85 11.80 -3.96
CA MET A 238 18.59 10.55 -4.15
C MET A 238 19.08 10.39 -5.59
N ILE A 239 20.27 9.80 -5.75
CA ILE A 239 20.92 9.55 -7.04
C ILE A 239 21.38 8.10 -7.16
N ILE A 240 21.54 7.65 -8.39
CA ILE A 240 22.23 6.41 -8.74
C ILE A 240 23.75 6.64 -8.54
N SER A 241 24.36 5.93 -7.61
CA SER A 241 25.74 6.19 -7.15
C SER A 241 26.78 6.16 -8.27
N SER A 242 26.62 5.27 -9.26
CA SER A 242 27.58 5.10 -10.36
C SER A 242 27.49 6.18 -11.44
N THR A 243 26.30 6.74 -11.67
CA THR A 243 26.04 7.68 -12.78
C THR A 243 25.87 9.12 -12.32
N GLY A 244 25.56 9.32 -11.03
CA GLY A 244 25.18 10.62 -10.47
C GLY A 244 23.88 11.18 -11.04
N GLN A 245 23.08 10.34 -11.71
CA GLN A 245 21.76 10.73 -12.21
C GLN A 245 20.71 10.60 -11.11
N PRO A 246 19.66 11.44 -11.12
CA PRO A 246 18.60 11.35 -10.14
C PRO A 246 17.88 9.99 -10.16
N ASP A 247 17.59 9.44 -8.99
CA ASP A 247 16.80 8.23 -8.86
C ASP A 247 15.32 8.55 -9.10
N THR A 248 14.86 8.23 -10.31
CA THR A 248 13.51 8.50 -10.79
C THR A 248 13.12 7.41 -11.76
N ALA A 249 11.82 7.07 -11.84
CA ALA A 249 11.31 6.04 -12.75
C ALA A 249 11.73 6.19 -14.23
N ALA A 250 12.07 7.41 -14.67
CA ALA A 250 12.51 7.68 -16.04
C ALA A 250 14.03 7.49 -16.26
N THR A 251 14.81 7.30 -15.20
CA THR A 251 16.27 7.20 -15.28
C THR A 251 16.72 5.75 -15.45
N PRO A 252 17.53 5.43 -16.48
CA PRO A 252 18.08 4.09 -16.64
C PRO A 252 18.84 3.63 -15.39
N GLY A 253 18.46 2.46 -14.87
CA GLY A 253 19.04 1.89 -13.64
C GLY A 253 18.25 2.18 -12.36
N ALA A 254 17.23 3.05 -12.37
CA ALA A 254 16.35 3.28 -11.21
C ALA A 254 15.34 2.13 -10.99
N ILE A 255 14.92 1.49 -12.08
CA ILE A 255 14.17 0.23 -12.04
C ILE A 255 15.16 -0.91 -12.20
N VAL A 256 15.21 -1.78 -11.20
CA VAL A 256 16.18 -2.87 -11.09
C VAL A 256 15.49 -4.18 -11.50
N ALA A 257 16.06 -4.83 -12.50
CA ALA A 257 15.57 -6.12 -12.97
C ALA A 257 15.70 -7.20 -11.89
N ALA A 258 14.90 -8.26 -12.00
CA ALA A 258 15.00 -9.42 -11.11
C ALA A 258 16.44 -9.95 -11.04
N GLU A 259 16.88 -10.32 -9.84
CA GLU A 259 18.23 -10.81 -9.48
C GLU A 259 19.38 -9.79 -9.62
N GLU A 260 19.10 -8.56 -10.06
CA GLU A 260 20.11 -7.51 -10.21
C GLU A 260 20.26 -6.66 -8.94
N THR A 261 21.37 -5.92 -8.88
CA THR A 261 21.70 -5.03 -7.76
C THR A 261 21.99 -3.62 -8.26
N GLN A 262 21.49 -2.62 -7.53
CA GLN A 262 21.79 -1.21 -7.77
C GLN A 262 22.20 -0.51 -6.47
N GLU A 263 23.13 0.44 -6.59
CA GLU A 263 23.52 1.32 -5.50
C GLU A 263 22.96 2.73 -5.69
N TYR A 264 22.36 3.24 -4.62
CA TYR A 264 21.84 4.61 -4.51
C TYR A 264 22.53 5.35 -3.38
N GLU A 265 22.59 6.67 -3.50
CA GLU A 265 23.03 7.52 -2.41
C GLU A 265 22.19 8.79 -2.31
N TRP A 266 22.02 9.27 -1.08
CA TRP A 266 21.38 10.53 -0.79
C TRP A 266 22.18 11.24 0.30
N TYR A 267 22.81 12.36 -0.06
CA TYR A 267 23.33 13.29 0.92
C TYR A 267 22.18 14.10 1.50
N ILE A 268 21.85 13.84 2.76
CA ILE A 268 20.74 14.48 3.46
C ILE A 268 21.21 15.88 3.89
N PRO A 269 20.61 16.96 3.36
CA PRO A 269 20.97 18.32 3.77
C PRO A 269 20.82 18.52 5.29
N ILE A 270 21.63 19.40 5.86
CA ILE A 270 21.55 19.74 7.29
C ILE A 270 20.24 20.48 7.64
N ASP A 271 19.60 21.06 6.64
CA ASP A 271 18.33 21.77 6.70
C ASP A 271 17.16 20.97 6.11
N GLU A 272 17.37 19.67 5.83
CA GLU A 272 16.30 18.76 5.43
C GLU A 272 15.20 18.73 6.49
N GLN A 273 13.94 18.65 6.08
CA GLN A 273 12.85 18.60 7.04
C GLN A 273 12.92 17.27 7.82
N GLU A 274 12.82 17.34 9.15
CA GLU A 274 12.62 16.15 9.97
C GLU A 274 11.27 15.51 9.60
N GLY A 275 11.26 14.20 9.30
CA GLY A 275 10.03 13.55 8.91
C GLY A 275 10.18 12.22 8.19
N GLY A 276 9.04 11.58 7.97
CA GLY A 276 8.95 10.37 7.15
C GLY A 276 8.94 10.68 5.65
N HIS A 277 9.58 9.81 4.88
CA HIS A 277 9.54 9.75 3.43
C HIS A 277 9.16 8.34 3.00
N MET A 278 8.15 8.19 2.16
CA MET A 278 7.77 6.88 1.65
C MET A 278 8.87 6.35 0.72
N ILE A 279 9.21 5.08 0.89
CA ILE A 279 9.99 4.34 -0.10
C ILE A 279 9.00 3.81 -1.13
N GLN A 280 9.12 4.29 -2.36
CA GLN A 280 8.22 3.96 -3.45
C GLN A 280 8.90 3.06 -4.47
N ASN A 281 8.21 1.98 -4.82
CA ASN A 281 8.49 1.22 -6.02
C ASN A 281 7.74 1.84 -7.20
N HIS A 282 8.46 2.12 -8.29
CA HIS A 282 7.91 2.57 -9.56
C HIS A 282 7.91 1.49 -10.66
N ALA A 283 8.37 0.28 -10.34
CA ALA A 283 8.25 -0.87 -11.22
C ALA A 283 6.82 -1.42 -11.12
N GLY A 284 5.94 -0.90 -11.97
CA GLY A 284 4.53 -1.27 -11.95
C GLY A 284 3.79 -0.86 -10.67
N ARG A 285 2.52 -1.26 -10.59
CA ARG A 285 1.64 -0.97 -9.45
C ARG A 285 1.53 -2.15 -8.48
N ASP A 286 1.70 -3.36 -8.99
CA ASP A 286 1.37 -4.59 -8.27
C ASP A 286 2.27 -4.83 -7.07
N PRO A 287 3.62 -4.64 -7.13
CA PRO A 287 4.46 -4.87 -5.97
C PRO A 287 4.08 -3.97 -4.79
N SER A 288 3.81 -2.68 -5.05
CA SER A 288 3.39 -1.72 -4.02
C SER A 288 2.01 -2.06 -3.45
N SER A 289 1.07 -2.47 -4.32
CA SER A 289 -0.29 -2.86 -3.90
C SER A 289 -0.31 -4.13 -3.05
N LEU A 290 0.70 -4.98 -3.21
CA LEU A 290 0.86 -6.25 -2.49
C LEU A 290 1.96 -6.20 -1.42
N GLY A 291 2.32 -5.01 -0.96
CA GLY A 291 3.09 -4.83 0.28
C GLY A 291 4.55 -4.40 0.12
N LEU A 292 5.06 -4.15 -1.09
CA LEU A 292 6.39 -3.57 -1.29
C LEU A 292 6.41 -2.08 -0.87
N ILE A 293 6.28 -1.84 0.44
CA ILE A 293 6.12 -0.55 1.09
C ILE A 293 7.18 -0.37 2.16
N GLY A 294 7.66 0.85 2.32
CA GLY A 294 8.63 1.19 3.34
C GLY A 294 8.66 2.68 3.64
N THR A 295 9.42 3.06 4.65
CA THR A 295 9.61 4.46 5.05
C THR A 295 11.05 4.72 5.43
N MET A 296 11.60 5.80 4.89
CA MET A 296 12.86 6.39 5.30
C MET A 296 12.54 7.61 6.17
N ILE A 297 13.08 7.66 7.38
CA ILE A 297 12.84 8.78 8.30
C ILE A 297 14.12 9.59 8.45
N VAL A 298 14.00 10.90 8.23
CA VAL A 298 15.07 11.86 8.51
C VAL A 298 14.90 12.38 9.92
N GLU A 299 15.87 12.10 10.78
CA GLU A 299 15.93 12.60 12.15
C GLU A 299 16.93 13.75 12.30
N PRO A 300 16.86 14.56 13.37
CA PRO A 300 17.81 15.64 13.59
C PRO A 300 19.25 15.12 13.72
N MET A 301 20.22 15.95 13.32
CA MET A 301 21.64 15.63 13.45
C MET A 301 22.00 15.13 14.87
N GLY A 302 22.71 14.01 14.96
CA GLY A 302 23.17 13.43 16.23
C GLY A 302 22.16 12.51 16.92
N SER A 303 20.97 12.32 16.36
CA SER A 303 19.98 11.39 16.93
C SER A 303 20.44 9.93 16.87
N LYS A 304 20.08 9.17 17.90
CA LYS A 304 20.32 7.71 18.01
C LYS A 304 18.97 7.01 18.10
N TYR A 305 18.83 5.90 17.38
CA TYR A 305 17.60 5.14 17.29
C TYR A 305 17.72 3.89 18.14
N MET A 306 16.86 3.76 19.14
CA MET A 306 16.90 2.64 20.07
C MET A 306 15.64 1.80 19.91
N ASP A 307 15.83 0.49 19.95
CA ASP A 307 14.75 -0.48 19.93
C ASP A 307 13.98 -0.39 21.27
N PRO A 308 12.65 -0.21 21.23
CA PRO A 308 11.85 0.02 22.45
C PRO A 308 11.76 -1.20 23.37
N TRP A 309 12.16 -2.38 22.91
CA TRP A 309 12.04 -3.65 23.64
C TRP A 309 13.36 -4.08 24.26
N THR A 310 14.43 -4.01 23.50
CA THR A 310 15.76 -4.42 23.92
C THR A 310 16.54 -3.27 24.54
N GLY A 311 16.18 -2.01 24.22
CA GLY A 311 16.95 -0.82 24.58
C GLY A 311 18.30 -0.73 23.87
N GLY A 312 18.57 -1.59 22.88
CA GLY A 312 19.76 -1.56 22.03
C GLY A 312 19.55 -0.70 20.77
N PRO A 313 20.58 -0.56 19.91
CA PRO A 313 20.44 0.14 18.64
C PRO A 313 19.41 -0.53 17.72
N LEU A 314 18.59 0.27 17.04
CA LEU A 314 17.61 -0.18 16.05
C LEU A 314 18.13 0.05 14.63
N GLU A 315 18.17 -1.02 13.81
CA GLU A 315 18.52 -0.91 12.38
C GLU A 315 17.30 -0.58 11.52
N SER A 316 16.21 -1.33 11.72
CA SER A 316 14.92 -1.14 11.06
C SER A 316 13.78 -1.50 12.01
N GLY A 317 12.66 -0.76 11.96
CA GLY A 317 11.48 -1.06 12.77
C GLY A 317 10.51 0.12 12.88
N TRP A 318 9.21 -0.19 12.95
CA TRP A 318 8.13 0.80 12.96
C TRP A 318 7.99 1.56 14.30
N MET A 319 8.53 1.03 15.39
CA MET A 319 8.65 1.73 16.67
C MET A 319 10.11 2.01 17.01
N ALA A 320 10.39 3.21 17.50
CA ALA A 320 11.71 3.58 18.01
C ALA A 320 11.62 4.49 19.23
N MET A 321 12.64 4.45 20.07
CA MET A 321 12.97 5.56 20.96
C MET A 321 14.06 6.38 20.29
N ILE A 322 13.77 7.64 20.00
CA ILE A 322 14.73 8.58 19.43
C ILE A 322 15.36 9.32 20.59
N THR A 323 16.68 9.26 20.69
CA THR A 323 17.45 9.96 21.73
C THR A 323 18.37 10.98 21.08
N ASN A 324 18.54 12.14 21.70
CA ASN A 324 19.38 13.21 21.18
C ASN A 324 20.01 13.98 22.34
N ASP A 325 21.28 14.36 22.22
CA ASP A 325 21.98 15.02 23.32
C ASP A 325 21.54 16.51 23.49
N ASP A 326 20.98 17.11 22.43
CA ASP A 326 20.53 18.52 22.37
C ASP A 326 19.00 18.70 22.44
N ALA A 327 18.22 17.61 22.35
CA ALA A 327 16.76 17.61 22.38
C ALA A 327 16.21 16.53 23.32
N ARG A 328 14.94 16.63 23.71
CA ARG A 328 14.33 15.57 24.54
C ARG A 328 14.08 14.32 23.70
N ASP A 329 14.32 13.17 24.34
CA ASP A 329 13.94 11.87 23.79
C ASP A 329 12.44 11.80 23.54
N PHE A 330 12.05 11.05 22.50
CA PHE A 330 10.66 10.84 22.16
C PHE A 330 10.40 9.42 21.62
N ARG A 331 9.13 9.02 21.70
CA ARG A 331 8.61 7.79 21.11
C ARG A 331 8.20 8.05 19.67
N GLU A 332 8.68 7.23 18.76
CA GLU A 332 8.28 7.28 17.37
C GLU A 332 7.45 6.05 17.00
N PHE A 333 6.34 6.30 16.29
CA PHE A 333 5.45 5.27 15.78
C PHE A 333 5.18 5.49 14.30
N THR A 334 5.61 4.58 13.45
CA THR A 334 5.34 4.61 12.00
C THR A 334 4.17 3.71 11.67
N LEU A 335 3.06 4.32 11.24
CA LEU A 335 1.82 3.63 10.88
C LEU A 335 1.60 3.75 9.39
N MET A 336 1.66 2.61 8.70
CA MET A 336 1.41 2.48 7.28
C MET A 336 0.01 1.92 7.06
N TYR A 337 -0.88 2.75 6.54
CA TYR A 337 -2.18 2.32 6.05
C TYR A 337 -2.03 1.85 4.61
N HIS A 338 -2.49 0.65 4.31
CA HIS A 338 -2.45 0.13 2.95
C HIS A 338 -3.58 -0.87 2.68
N GLU A 339 -3.95 -0.96 1.41
CA GLU A 339 -4.80 -2.04 0.93
C GLU A 339 -3.96 -3.29 0.63
N VAL A 340 -4.61 -4.45 0.63
CA VAL A 340 -4.01 -5.70 0.18
C VAL A 340 -4.52 -5.98 -1.24
N GLY A 341 -3.67 -5.69 -2.21
CA GLY A 341 -3.97 -5.80 -3.63
C GLY A 341 -5.07 -4.83 -4.10
N ASP A 342 -5.41 -4.94 -5.37
CA ASP A 342 -6.45 -4.12 -5.98
C ASP A 342 -7.86 -4.57 -5.58
N GLU A 343 -8.89 -3.86 -6.05
CA GLU A 343 -10.30 -4.15 -5.78
C GLU A 343 -10.75 -5.60 -6.07
N SER A 344 -10.05 -6.29 -6.98
CA SER A 344 -10.33 -7.68 -7.33
C SER A 344 -9.56 -8.69 -6.49
N PHE A 345 -8.47 -8.25 -5.83
CA PHE A 345 -7.64 -9.10 -5.00
C PHE A 345 -8.34 -9.45 -3.69
N ARG A 346 -8.28 -10.74 -3.35
CA ARG A 346 -8.90 -11.32 -2.16
C ARG A 346 -7.83 -12.08 -1.37
N PRO A 347 -7.60 -11.74 -0.10
CA PRO A 347 -6.74 -12.55 0.75
C PRO A 347 -7.30 -13.96 0.94
N LEU A 348 -6.44 -14.85 1.41
CA LEU A 348 -6.76 -16.24 1.68
C LEU A 348 -7.03 -16.43 3.17
N ASN A 349 -8.01 -17.28 3.49
CA ASN A 349 -8.18 -17.79 4.85
C ASN A 349 -7.13 -18.88 5.13
N ARG A 350 -7.11 -19.38 6.38
CA ARG A 350 -6.19 -20.47 6.80
C ARG A 350 -6.24 -21.75 5.95
N HIS A 351 -7.32 -21.97 5.19
CA HIS A 351 -7.50 -23.15 4.34
C HIS A 351 -7.08 -22.91 2.88
N GLY A 352 -6.51 -21.73 2.58
CA GLY A 352 -6.14 -21.35 1.22
C GLY A 352 -7.33 -20.98 0.34
N GLU A 353 -8.49 -20.71 0.94
CA GLU A 353 -9.69 -20.28 0.22
C GLU A 353 -9.78 -18.75 0.22
N MET A 354 -10.23 -18.18 -0.91
CA MET A 354 -10.44 -16.74 -1.02
C MET A 354 -11.49 -16.26 -0.01
N ILE A 355 -11.12 -15.33 0.86
CA ILE A 355 -12.05 -14.64 1.77
C ILE A 355 -13.10 -13.90 0.93
N PRO A 356 -14.42 -14.00 1.22
CA PRO A 356 -15.47 -13.38 0.40
C PRO A 356 -15.29 -11.87 0.24
N GLN A 357 -15.62 -11.34 -0.94
CA GLN A 357 -15.57 -9.90 -1.21
C GLN A 357 -16.46 -9.09 -0.25
N ARG A 358 -17.57 -9.71 0.18
CA ARG A 358 -18.48 -9.17 1.18
C ARG A 358 -18.80 -10.28 2.16
N ASP A 359 -18.51 -10.06 3.44
CA ASP A 359 -18.71 -11.05 4.48
C ASP A 359 -20.21 -11.33 4.67
N PRO A 360 -20.65 -12.60 4.65
CA PRO A 360 -22.08 -12.93 4.73
C PRO A 360 -22.69 -12.68 6.11
N GLN A 361 -21.89 -12.53 7.16
CA GLN A 361 -22.35 -12.39 8.54
C GLN A 361 -22.42 -10.92 8.97
N THR A 362 -21.33 -10.18 8.75
CA THR A 362 -21.15 -8.79 9.18
C THR A 362 -21.37 -7.77 8.08
N ASP A 363 -21.57 -8.22 6.84
CA ASP A 363 -21.69 -7.36 5.65
C ASP A 363 -20.42 -6.56 5.32
N ALA A 364 -19.31 -6.84 6.00
CA ALA A 364 -18.04 -6.15 5.82
C ALA A 364 -17.55 -6.29 4.38
N TYR A 365 -17.12 -5.16 3.80
CA TYR A 365 -16.61 -5.11 2.43
C TYR A 365 -15.09 -5.32 2.43
N ARG A 366 -14.60 -6.28 1.63
CA ARG A 366 -13.19 -6.69 1.53
C ARG A 366 -12.53 -6.93 2.90
N PRO A 367 -13.08 -7.82 3.74
CA PRO A 367 -12.47 -8.15 5.02
C PRO A 367 -11.05 -8.68 4.84
N SER A 368 -10.17 -8.33 5.78
CA SER A 368 -8.74 -8.66 5.82
C SER A 368 -7.90 -7.94 4.76
N ALA A 369 -8.51 -7.27 3.78
CA ALA A 369 -7.80 -6.56 2.71
C ALA A 369 -7.53 -5.07 3.02
N ARG A 370 -7.84 -4.62 4.23
CA ARG A 370 -7.55 -3.28 4.73
C ARG A 370 -6.61 -3.44 5.92
N ALA A 371 -5.34 -3.13 5.72
CA ALA A 371 -4.27 -3.49 6.63
C ALA A 371 -3.51 -2.27 7.17
N MET A 372 -2.98 -2.44 8.38
CA MET A 372 -2.04 -1.53 9.02
C MET A 372 -0.76 -2.31 9.31
N ASN A 373 0.36 -1.84 8.77
CA ASN A 373 1.65 -2.49 8.90
C ASN A 373 1.61 -4.02 8.62
N PHE A 374 1.04 -4.43 7.49
CA PHE A 374 0.85 -5.85 7.10
C PHE A 374 -0.09 -6.68 7.96
N ARG A 375 -0.76 -6.08 8.95
CA ARG A 375 -1.74 -6.77 9.79
C ARG A 375 -3.13 -6.22 9.56
N SER A 376 -4.14 -7.08 9.66
CA SER A 376 -5.54 -6.69 9.50
C SER A 376 -6.41 -7.53 10.42
N GLU A 377 -7.24 -6.88 11.23
CA GLU A 377 -8.17 -7.57 12.12
C GLU A 377 -9.60 -7.15 11.79
N PRO A 378 -10.31 -7.85 10.90
CA PRO A 378 -11.66 -7.48 10.51
C PRO A 378 -12.57 -7.45 11.75
N PHE A 379 -13.22 -6.31 11.96
CA PHE A 379 -13.89 -6.02 13.22
C PHE A 379 -14.99 -7.04 13.53
N GLY A 380 -14.73 -7.86 14.54
CA GLY A 380 -15.67 -8.86 15.00
C GLY A 380 -15.83 -10.07 14.08
N ILE A 381 -15.35 -10.11 12.83
CA ILE A 381 -15.70 -11.20 11.89
C ILE A 381 -15.19 -12.55 12.41
N ASN A 382 -13.88 -12.68 12.59
CA ASN A 382 -13.29 -13.92 13.06
C ASN A 382 -13.74 -14.25 14.49
N ASN A 383 -13.87 -13.23 15.35
CA ASN A 383 -14.33 -13.37 16.72
C ASN A 383 -15.78 -13.91 16.80
N LEU A 384 -16.70 -13.31 16.05
CA LEU A 384 -18.13 -13.67 16.01
C LEU A 384 -18.32 -15.04 15.35
N ALA A 385 -17.58 -15.34 14.28
CA ALA A 385 -17.60 -16.67 13.67
C ALA A 385 -17.16 -17.77 14.66
N GLN A 386 -16.16 -17.51 15.51
CA GLN A 386 -15.75 -18.44 16.56
C GLN A 386 -16.80 -18.58 17.67
N GLN A 387 -17.45 -17.47 18.06
CA GLN A 387 -18.53 -17.50 19.05
C GLN A 387 -19.72 -18.31 18.54
N GLU A 388 -20.18 -18.06 17.32
CA GLU A 388 -21.28 -18.81 16.70
C GLU A 388 -20.97 -20.30 16.61
N LYS A 389 -19.74 -20.64 16.18
CA LYS A 389 -19.31 -22.04 16.08
C LYS A 389 -19.28 -22.77 17.43
N LYS A 390 -18.88 -22.08 18.51
CA LYS A 390 -18.69 -22.69 19.85
C LYS A 390 -19.95 -22.64 20.71
N PHE A 391 -20.71 -21.57 20.60
CA PHE A 391 -21.80 -21.23 21.52
C PHE A 391 -23.15 -21.06 20.83
N HIS A 392 -23.22 -21.07 19.49
CA HIS A 392 -24.44 -20.80 18.72
C HIS A 392 -25.09 -19.45 19.09
N PHE A 393 -24.23 -18.47 19.40
CA PHE A 393 -24.59 -17.11 19.73
C PHE A 393 -23.40 -16.19 19.40
N GLU A 394 -23.72 -15.00 18.93
CA GLU A 394 -22.77 -13.95 18.54
C GLU A 394 -22.92 -12.76 19.48
N ASP A 395 -21.90 -12.48 20.30
CA ASP A 395 -21.86 -11.29 21.14
C ASP A 395 -20.96 -10.21 20.52
N GLU A 396 -21.59 -9.27 19.81
CA GLU A 396 -20.91 -8.11 19.22
C GLU A 396 -20.24 -7.22 20.27
N SER A 397 -20.73 -7.21 21.53
CA SER A 397 -20.12 -6.41 22.59
C SER A 397 -18.72 -6.89 22.97
N LEU A 398 -18.34 -8.12 22.58
CA LEU A 398 -17.03 -8.70 22.79
C LEU A 398 -16.08 -8.52 21.60
N ALA A 399 -16.45 -7.79 20.55
CA ALA A 399 -15.63 -7.66 19.35
C ALA A 399 -14.24 -7.03 19.59
N TYR A 400 -14.10 -6.18 20.62
CA TYR A 400 -12.82 -5.62 21.10
C TYR A 400 -12.22 -6.37 22.30
N SER A 401 -12.80 -7.50 22.73
CA SER A 401 -12.44 -8.14 24.00
C SER A 401 -11.06 -8.79 23.94
N SER A 402 -10.04 -8.10 24.44
CA SER A 402 -8.71 -8.67 24.63
C SER A 402 -8.68 -9.83 25.62
N TYR A 403 -9.64 -9.90 26.54
CA TYR A 403 -9.74 -11.03 27.48
C TYR A 403 -10.17 -12.31 26.78
N THR A 404 -11.08 -12.21 25.80
CA THR A 404 -11.65 -13.37 25.11
C THR A 404 -10.78 -13.80 23.92
N PHE A 405 -10.25 -12.84 23.17
CA PHE A 405 -9.60 -13.09 21.87
C PHE A 405 -8.14 -12.65 21.82
N GLY A 406 -7.60 -12.05 22.90
CA GLY A 406 -6.30 -11.39 22.84
C GLY A 406 -6.38 -9.98 22.24
N ASP A 407 -5.34 -9.20 22.46
CA ASP A 407 -5.18 -7.90 21.77
C ASP A 407 -5.10 -8.11 20.25
N ALA A 408 -5.53 -7.13 19.46
CA ALA A 408 -5.50 -7.23 18.00
C ALA A 408 -4.06 -7.40 17.47
N PRO A 409 -3.85 -8.14 16.36
CA PRO A 409 -2.55 -8.30 15.71
C PRO A 409 -2.05 -7.02 15.02
N THR A 410 -2.96 -6.09 14.72
CA THR A 410 -2.63 -4.75 14.21
C THR A 410 -1.77 -3.95 15.18
N THR A 411 -1.19 -2.84 14.72
CA THR A 411 -0.23 -2.04 15.50
C THR A 411 -0.77 -1.57 16.86
N ILE A 412 0.00 -1.76 17.93
CA ILE A 412 -0.24 -1.15 19.26
C ILE A 412 0.98 -0.29 19.66
N PRO A 413 0.99 1.01 19.32
CA PRO A 413 1.95 1.98 19.84
C PRO A 413 1.95 1.97 21.37
N ARG A 414 3.13 2.03 21.99
CA ARG A 414 3.28 1.93 23.44
C ARG A 414 4.18 3.04 23.99
N SER A 415 3.72 3.67 25.06
CA SER A 415 4.43 4.79 25.69
C SER A 415 4.00 4.98 27.15
N TYR A 416 4.70 5.83 27.88
CA TYR A 416 4.35 6.19 29.25
C TYR A 416 3.72 7.58 29.32
N LEU A 417 2.95 7.85 30.37
CA LEU A 417 2.36 9.16 30.63
C LEU A 417 3.37 10.32 30.52
N GLY A 418 3.13 11.23 29.58
CA GLY A 418 3.95 12.42 29.34
C GLY A 418 5.18 12.19 28.47
N ASP A 419 5.42 10.97 27.98
CA ASP A 419 6.42 10.72 26.94
C ASP A 419 6.10 11.61 25.73
N PRO A 420 7.07 12.39 25.19
CA PRO A 420 6.88 13.01 23.90
C PRO A 420 6.70 11.90 22.84
N ALA A 421 5.72 12.05 21.97
CA ALA A 421 5.40 11.05 20.96
C ALA A 421 5.17 11.70 19.59
N LYS A 422 5.69 11.07 18.53
CA LYS A 422 5.45 11.43 17.13
C LYS A 422 4.91 10.22 16.38
N PHE A 423 3.83 10.44 15.62
CA PHE A 423 3.28 9.43 14.72
C PHE A 423 3.67 9.80 13.28
N ARG A 424 4.32 8.88 12.58
CA ARG A 424 4.64 9.00 11.15
C ARG A 424 3.53 8.25 10.40
N LEU A 425 2.57 8.98 9.85
CA LEU A 425 1.48 8.37 9.08
C LEU A 425 1.91 8.24 7.62
N VAL A 426 1.78 7.05 7.06
CA VAL A 426 2.20 6.74 5.70
C VAL A 426 1.06 6.04 5.00
N HIS A 427 0.76 6.46 3.77
CA HIS A 427 -0.10 5.67 2.89
C HIS A 427 0.78 4.76 2.03
N GLY A 428 0.82 3.48 2.38
CA GLY A 428 1.60 2.48 1.66
C GLY A 428 0.90 1.93 0.41
N GLY A 429 -0.42 2.11 0.31
CA GLY A 429 -1.22 1.57 -0.77
C GLY A 429 -1.38 2.49 -1.99
N GLY A 430 -2.36 2.15 -2.84
CA GLY A 430 -2.50 2.78 -4.17
C GLY A 430 -3.94 3.03 -4.62
N GLU A 431 -4.93 2.77 -3.77
CA GLU A 431 -6.34 2.77 -4.17
C GLU A 431 -7.16 3.88 -3.54
N VAL A 432 -7.31 3.87 -2.22
CA VAL A 432 -8.30 4.68 -1.53
C VAL A 432 -7.66 5.57 -0.48
N PHE A 433 -8.34 6.64 -0.08
CA PHE A 433 -7.86 7.46 1.02
C PHE A 433 -8.11 6.77 2.36
N HIS A 434 -7.20 6.99 3.32
CA HIS A 434 -7.36 6.57 4.70
C HIS A 434 -7.44 7.78 5.61
N SER A 435 -8.14 7.63 6.73
CA SER A 435 -8.40 8.74 7.65
C SER A 435 -8.00 8.33 9.05
N HIS A 436 -6.78 8.64 9.47
CA HIS A 436 -6.30 8.29 10.81
C HIS A 436 -7.09 9.09 11.85
N HIS A 437 -7.78 8.39 12.74
CA HIS A 437 -8.51 9.01 13.84
C HIS A 437 -8.28 8.24 15.16
N PRO A 438 -7.51 8.81 16.09
CA PRO A 438 -7.38 8.33 17.45
C PRO A 438 -8.46 8.91 18.37
N HIS A 439 -9.09 8.06 19.17
CA HIS A 439 -10.12 8.37 20.14
C HIS A 439 -9.52 8.70 21.49
N GLY A 440 -9.73 9.92 21.94
CA GLY A 440 -9.48 10.37 23.30
C GLY A 440 -9.82 11.85 23.36
N GLY A 441 -10.47 12.30 24.44
CA GLY A 441 -11.14 13.61 24.51
C GLY A 441 -10.28 14.86 24.24
N THR A 442 -8.98 14.69 24.02
CA THR A 442 -8.00 15.74 23.67
C THR A 442 -6.92 15.25 22.71
N ILE A 443 -7.07 14.10 22.03
CA ILE A 443 -6.06 13.65 21.07
C ILE A 443 -6.17 14.55 19.85
N ARG A 444 -5.22 15.46 19.73
CA ARG A 444 -5.16 16.42 18.64
C ARG A 444 -3.71 16.82 18.39
N TRP A 445 -3.47 17.35 17.21
CA TRP A 445 -2.19 17.91 16.81
C TRP A 445 -2.42 19.23 16.08
N THR A 446 -1.37 20.04 15.98
CA THR A 446 -1.37 21.20 15.07
C THR A 446 -1.39 20.70 13.63
N ARG A 447 -2.24 21.28 12.77
CA ARG A 447 -2.12 21.05 11.32
C ARG A 447 -0.78 21.56 10.75
N SER A 448 -0.19 22.57 11.36
CA SER A 448 1.10 23.14 10.93
C SER A 448 1.98 23.47 12.15
N PRO A 449 2.70 22.48 12.71
CA PRO A 449 3.40 22.61 13.99
C PRO A 449 4.37 23.78 14.05
N GLN A 450 5.19 23.97 13.01
CA GLN A 450 6.20 25.04 13.01
C GLN A 450 5.65 26.46 12.83
N ARG A 451 4.34 26.64 12.57
CA ARG A 451 3.71 27.96 12.49
C ARG A 451 3.45 28.58 13.87
N GLU A 452 3.40 27.77 14.91
CA GLU A 452 3.11 28.20 16.29
C GLU A 452 4.38 28.52 17.08
N VAL A 453 5.10 29.57 16.69
CA VAL A 453 6.37 29.96 17.35
C VAL A 453 6.19 30.26 18.85
N GLN A 454 4.99 30.66 19.27
CA GLN A 454 4.59 30.88 20.67
C GLN A 454 4.32 29.60 21.48
N LEU A 455 4.12 28.45 20.85
CA LEU A 455 3.86 27.16 21.50
C LEU A 455 4.97 26.17 21.20
N LYS A 456 6.22 26.58 21.42
CA LYS A 456 7.37 25.67 21.32
C LYS A 456 7.16 24.47 22.24
N ASN A 457 7.49 23.30 21.72
CA ASN A 457 7.55 22.04 22.48
C ASN A 457 6.19 21.55 22.98
N LEU A 458 5.13 21.74 22.20
CA LEU A 458 3.80 21.27 22.56
C LEU A 458 3.76 19.75 22.83
N THR A 459 4.50 18.96 22.06
CA THR A 459 4.67 17.51 22.27
C THR A 459 5.26 17.15 23.63
N GLN A 460 5.93 18.10 24.30
CA GLN A 460 6.57 17.93 25.59
C GLN A 460 5.83 18.67 26.71
N ALA A 461 4.73 19.36 26.41
CA ALA A 461 4.09 20.28 27.33
C ALA A 461 3.60 19.60 28.63
N ALA A 462 3.23 18.31 28.57
CA ALA A 462 2.78 17.56 29.74
C ALA A 462 3.86 16.64 30.36
N TYR A 463 5.13 16.82 30.00
CA TYR A 463 6.25 16.02 30.51
C TYR A 463 6.30 16.01 32.05
N ASP A 464 6.25 17.20 32.66
CA ASP A 464 6.34 17.38 34.12
C ASP A 464 4.97 17.35 34.84
N GLY A 465 3.85 17.22 34.12
CA GLY A 465 2.53 17.29 34.74
C GLY A 465 1.40 17.54 33.75
N PRO A 466 0.14 17.29 34.13
CA PRO A 466 -1.00 17.61 33.28
C PRO A 466 -1.10 19.12 33.03
N VAL A 467 -1.41 19.50 31.79
CA VAL A 467 -1.64 20.88 31.37
C VAL A 467 -3.13 21.19 31.48
N LYS A 468 -3.51 21.92 32.54
CA LYS A 468 -4.93 22.23 32.83
C LYS A 468 -5.57 23.22 31.86
N PHE A 469 -4.79 24.16 31.32
CA PHE A 469 -5.27 25.25 30.48
C PHE A 469 -4.37 25.40 29.24
N PRO A 470 -4.38 24.43 28.31
CA PRO A 470 -3.60 24.55 27.09
C PRO A 470 -4.11 25.72 26.25
N VAL A 471 -3.19 26.41 25.58
CA VAL A 471 -3.56 27.52 24.69
C VAL A 471 -4.19 26.93 23.42
N VAL A 472 -5.49 27.15 23.26
CA VAL A 472 -6.27 26.59 22.13
C VAL A 472 -6.51 27.58 20.98
N ARG A 473 -6.29 28.89 21.21
CA ARG A 473 -6.46 29.91 20.17
C ARG A 473 -5.12 30.21 19.54
N THR A 474 -4.85 29.53 18.44
CA THR A 474 -3.58 29.52 17.71
C THR A 474 -3.79 29.94 16.26
N THR A 475 -2.71 30.19 15.54
CA THR A 475 -2.76 30.48 14.09
C THR A 475 -2.96 29.24 13.22
N THR A 476 -2.62 28.07 13.75
CA THR A 476 -2.92 26.75 13.17
C THR A 476 -4.10 26.11 13.88
N ASP A 477 -4.92 25.41 13.11
CA ASP A 477 -6.02 24.62 13.65
C ASP A 477 -5.50 23.39 14.40
N ARG A 478 -6.27 22.98 15.41
CA ARG A 478 -6.14 21.69 16.07
C ARG A 478 -7.03 20.69 15.37
N VAL A 479 -6.44 19.62 14.88
CA VAL A 479 -7.17 18.52 14.22
C VAL A 479 -6.97 17.23 15.00
N ASP A 480 -7.96 16.37 14.94
CA ASP A 480 -8.05 15.04 15.57
C ASP A 480 -8.24 13.93 14.54
N VAL A 481 -8.29 14.29 13.25
CA VAL A 481 -8.41 13.40 12.11
C VAL A 481 -7.44 13.89 11.03
N GLU A 482 -6.66 12.97 10.47
CA GLU A 482 -5.81 13.25 9.30
C GLU A 482 -6.20 12.33 8.15
N VAL A 483 -6.47 12.90 6.98
CA VAL A 483 -6.70 12.12 5.76
C VAL A 483 -5.37 12.01 5.01
N ILE A 484 -4.98 10.79 4.65
CA ILE A 484 -3.81 10.51 3.84
C ILE A 484 -4.25 9.79 2.57
N GLY A 485 -3.76 10.27 1.43
CA GLY A 485 -3.92 9.67 0.11
C GLY A 485 -2.69 8.86 -0.30
N PRO A 486 -2.77 8.11 -1.41
CA PRO A 486 -1.65 7.32 -1.91
C PRO A 486 -0.35 8.11 -2.01
N SER A 487 0.74 7.54 -1.50
CA SER A 487 2.08 8.16 -1.46
C SER A 487 2.22 9.41 -0.58
N GLU A 488 1.19 9.77 0.20
CA GLU A 488 1.30 10.83 1.20
C GLU A 488 1.91 10.32 2.50
N VAL A 489 2.73 11.17 3.10
CA VAL A 489 3.33 10.98 4.43
C VAL A 489 3.06 12.22 5.25
N VAL A 490 2.58 12.04 6.48
CA VAL A 490 2.29 13.14 7.40
C VAL A 490 2.82 12.81 8.78
N ASP A 491 3.59 13.74 9.34
CA ASP A 491 4.12 13.65 10.69
C ASP A 491 3.18 14.33 11.68
N LEU A 492 2.68 13.57 12.64
CA LEU A 492 1.82 14.07 13.70
C LEU A 492 2.62 14.31 14.97
N GLU A 493 2.60 15.57 15.40
CA GLU A 493 3.12 16.00 16.69
C GLU A 493 1.97 16.07 17.70
N THR A 494 1.76 14.98 18.45
CA THR A 494 0.65 14.87 19.40
C THR A 494 0.76 15.94 20.48
N GLU A 495 -0.28 16.75 20.65
CA GLU A 495 -0.32 17.77 21.69
C GLU A 495 -0.16 17.14 23.08
N CYS A 496 0.78 17.67 23.87
CA CYS A 496 1.12 17.19 25.21
C CYS A 496 1.70 15.76 25.27
N GLY A 497 1.99 15.12 24.13
CA GLY A 497 2.58 13.78 24.08
C GLY A 497 1.61 12.69 24.59
N SER A 498 2.20 11.63 25.14
CA SER A 498 1.50 10.43 25.59
C SER A 498 0.58 10.66 26.78
N GLY A 499 -0.67 10.20 26.64
CA GLY A 499 -1.73 10.47 27.63
C GLY A 499 -2.25 11.91 27.59
N LEU A 500 -1.78 12.73 26.63
CA LEU A 500 -2.29 14.06 26.32
C LEU A 500 -2.16 15.03 27.48
N CYS A 501 -2.80 16.20 27.36
CA CYS A 501 -2.69 17.25 28.37
C CYS A 501 -3.27 16.84 29.73
N GLN A 502 -4.13 15.83 29.78
CA GLN A 502 -4.70 15.28 31.01
C GLN A 502 -3.81 14.24 31.68
N ARG A 503 -2.80 13.70 30.97
CA ARG A 503 -2.01 12.54 31.39
C ARG A 503 -2.91 11.35 31.77
N LEU A 504 -3.74 10.92 30.81
CA LEU A 504 -4.59 9.75 30.94
C LEU A 504 -3.84 8.48 30.51
N ALA A 505 -3.79 7.50 31.41
CA ALA A 505 -3.33 6.15 31.11
C ALA A 505 -4.52 5.32 30.61
N GLY A 506 -4.25 4.40 29.69
CA GLY A 506 -5.26 3.54 29.07
C GLY A 506 -4.97 3.26 27.60
N ASP A 507 -5.95 2.61 26.97
CA ASP A 507 -5.92 2.28 25.55
C ASP A 507 -6.80 3.29 24.78
N PHE A 508 -6.16 4.03 23.88
CA PHE A 508 -6.83 4.96 22.98
C PHE A 508 -6.99 4.29 21.62
N LEU A 509 -8.22 3.88 21.30
CA LEU A 509 -8.56 3.30 19.99
C LEU A 509 -8.16 4.26 18.88
N PHE A 510 -7.50 3.78 17.84
CA PHE A 510 -7.41 4.50 16.57
C PHE A 510 -7.82 3.60 15.42
N HIS A 511 -8.34 4.21 14.37
CA HIS A 511 -8.78 3.48 13.19
C HIS A 511 -8.75 4.37 11.94
N CYS A 512 -9.00 3.75 10.78
CA CYS A 512 -9.39 4.50 9.60
C CYS A 512 -10.85 4.98 9.76
N HIS A 513 -11.11 6.28 9.73
CA HIS A 513 -12.45 6.87 9.94
C HIS A 513 -13.42 6.64 8.76
N VAL A 514 -12.95 6.05 7.66
CA VAL A 514 -13.83 5.46 6.65
C VAL A 514 -14.39 4.15 7.22
N ALA A 515 -15.69 4.13 7.54
CA ALA A 515 -16.33 3.03 8.27
C ALA A 515 -16.06 1.64 7.67
N HIS A 516 -16.14 1.50 6.34
CA HIS A 516 -15.86 0.22 5.68
C HIS A 516 -14.39 -0.23 5.82
N HIS A 517 -13.44 0.70 5.93
CA HIS A 517 -12.02 0.36 6.13
C HIS A 517 -11.73 -0.10 7.55
N TYR A 518 -12.37 0.57 8.53
CA TYR A 518 -12.32 0.17 9.92
C TYR A 518 -12.80 -1.28 10.08
N VAL A 519 -14.03 -1.54 9.64
CA VAL A 519 -14.66 -2.87 9.82
C VAL A 519 -13.90 -3.94 9.04
N ALA A 520 -13.30 -3.60 7.90
CA ALA A 520 -12.47 -4.52 7.12
C ALA A 520 -11.11 -4.84 7.75
N GLY A 521 -10.64 -4.04 8.72
CA GLY A 521 -9.53 -4.41 9.60
C GLY A 521 -8.50 -3.33 9.95
N MET A 522 -8.73 -2.06 9.59
CA MET A 522 -7.82 -0.95 9.91
C MET A 522 -8.12 -0.29 11.26
N TRP A 523 -7.70 -0.92 12.35
CA TRP A 523 -7.77 -0.34 13.69
C TRP A 523 -6.71 -0.91 14.62
N GLY A 524 -6.43 -0.20 15.72
CA GLY A 524 -5.52 -0.61 16.78
C GLY A 524 -5.71 0.27 18.02
N TYR A 525 -4.82 0.15 19.01
CA TYR A 525 -4.85 1.00 20.20
C TYR A 525 -3.50 1.63 20.47
N TRP A 526 -3.49 2.91 20.82
CA TRP A 526 -2.34 3.51 21.47
C TRP A 526 -2.42 3.25 22.97
N ARG A 527 -1.51 2.42 23.48
CA ARG A 527 -1.46 2.02 24.88
C ARG A 527 -0.52 2.92 25.65
N VAL A 528 -1.07 3.65 26.62
CA VAL A 528 -0.32 4.54 27.50
C VAL A 528 -0.34 4.01 28.92
N TYR A 529 0.84 3.77 29.49
CA TYR A 529 1.04 3.24 30.84
C TYR A 529 1.17 4.34 31.89
#